data_AF-A0A4Q7IQ18-F1
#
_entry.id   AF-A0A4Q7IQ18-F1
#
_cell.length_a   1.000
_cell.length_b   1.000
_cell.length_c   1.000
_cell.angle_alpha   90.00
_cell.angle_beta   90.00
_cell.angle_gamma   90.00
#
_symmetry.space_group_name_H-M   'P 1'
#
loop_
_entity.id
_entity.type
_entity.pdbx_description
1 polymer ?
#
loop_
_entity_poly.entity_id
_entity_poly.type
_entity_poly.pdbx_seq_one_letter_code
_entity_poly.pdbx_strand_id
1 'polypeptide(L)'
;MILYTFITIVLVVLSLLTFVPKYQATINRFSTGINFFLTLIATLFGVLLAMAFANIEEEQKEKEHVIKLMQATIAAIESTHDYSEDLYEFYLALPKEDETRAHFFNKNPLPFPDYLNTFMRQSLVNRTLSEQTLIDLNEYKFNLQKTSDGKQPQIYFVLLTYTIEALRLEIAFQKGEKSLPELEQAIESNDTKFNLALDKAKGSTL
;
A
#
# COMPACT_ATOMS: atom_id res chain seq x y z
N MET A 1 -16.01 -19.57 -7.79
CA MET A 1 -14.75 -20.06 -8.38
C MET A 1 -14.73 -21.58 -8.59
N ILE A 2 -14.97 -22.41 -7.56
CA ILE A 2 -14.88 -23.89 -7.64
C ILE A 2 -15.68 -24.52 -8.79
N LEU A 3 -16.89 -24.04 -9.06
CA LEU A 3 -17.73 -24.51 -10.17
C LEU A 3 -17.10 -24.24 -11.54
N TYR A 4 -16.51 -23.06 -11.73
CA TYR A 4 -15.87 -22.69 -12.99
C TYR A 4 -14.62 -23.53 -13.23
N THR A 5 -13.79 -23.73 -12.19
CA THR A 5 -12.59 -24.59 -12.27
C THR A 5 -12.97 -26.03 -12.61
N PHE A 6 -14.04 -26.55 -12.00
CA PHE A 6 -14.55 -27.89 -12.27
C PHE A 6 -15.04 -28.05 -13.73
N ILE A 7 -15.80 -27.09 -14.24
CA ILE A 7 -16.28 -27.09 -15.63
C ILE A 7 -15.10 -27.03 -16.61
N THR A 8 -14.08 -26.21 -16.35
CA THR A 8 -12.88 -26.11 -17.19
C THR A 8 -12.12 -27.43 -17.22
N ILE A 9 -11.94 -28.09 -16.07
CA ILE A 9 -11.27 -29.41 -15.99
C ILE A 9 -12.05 -30.46 -16.80
N VAL A 10 -13.37 -30.51 -16.65
CA VAL A 10 -14.22 -31.45 -17.40
C VAL A 10 -14.13 -31.21 -18.90
N LEU A 11 -14.12 -29.95 -19.34
CA LEU A 11 -13.97 -29.61 -20.76
C LEU A 11 -12.60 -30.00 -21.31
N VAL A 12 -11.51 -29.78 -20.55
CA VAL A 12 -10.14 -30.21 -20.94
C VAL A 12 -10.08 -31.73 -21.10
N VAL A 13 -10.62 -32.48 -20.14
CA VAL A 13 -10.67 -33.95 -20.16
C VAL A 13 -11.49 -34.46 -21.36
N LEU A 14 -12.62 -33.82 -21.67
CA LEU A 14 -13.43 -34.15 -22.85
C LEU A 14 -12.68 -33.88 -24.17
N SER A 15 -11.90 -32.80 -24.25
CA SER A 15 -11.03 -32.54 -25.41
C SER A 15 -9.82 -33.47 -25.51
N LEU A 16 -9.35 -34.06 -24.42
CA LEU A 16 -8.30 -35.11 -24.47
C LEU A 16 -8.88 -36.44 -24.96
N LEU A 17 -10.12 -36.77 -24.60
CA LEU A 17 -10.82 -37.98 -25.05
C LEU A 17 -11.01 -38.02 -26.58
N THR A 18 -11.09 -36.87 -27.25
CA THR A 18 -11.15 -36.82 -28.73
C THR A 18 -9.86 -37.23 -29.43
N PHE A 19 -8.73 -37.31 -28.73
CA PHE A 19 -7.45 -37.78 -29.31
C PHE A 19 -7.19 -39.28 -29.10
N VAL A 20 -8.05 -39.99 -28.37
CA VAL A 20 -7.86 -41.41 -28.08
C VAL A 20 -8.26 -42.26 -29.30
N PRO A 21 -7.36 -43.11 -29.85
CA PRO A 21 -7.59 -43.84 -31.10
C PRO A 21 -8.78 -44.81 -31.03
N LYS A 22 -9.12 -45.29 -29.83
CA LYS A 22 -10.28 -46.18 -29.58
C LYS A 22 -11.64 -45.53 -29.90
N TYR A 23 -11.72 -44.20 -29.93
CA TYR A 23 -12.95 -43.45 -30.21
C TYR A 23 -13.01 -42.84 -31.62
N GLN A 24 -11.97 -43.01 -32.45
CA GLN A 24 -11.88 -42.40 -33.79
C GLN A 24 -13.04 -42.77 -34.72
N ALA A 25 -13.57 -44.00 -34.64
CA ALA A 25 -14.71 -44.43 -35.45
C ALA A 25 -15.99 -43.61 -35.14
N THR A 26 -16.24 -43.33 -33.86
CA THR A 26 -17.37 -42.49 -33.42
C THR A 26 -17.11 -41.02 -33.74
N ILE A 27 -15.86 -40.57 -33.59
CA ILE A 27 -15.47 -39.19 -33.87
C ILE A 27 -15.64 -38.85 -35.36
N ASN A 28 -15.22 -39.74 -36.25
CA ASN A 28 -15.38 -39.54 -37.69
C ASN A 28 -16.86 -39.53 -38.12
N ARG A 29 -17.72 -40.30 -37.44
CA ARG A 29 -19.17 -40.33 -37.71
C ARG A 29 -19.88 -39.02 -37.32
N PHE A 30 -19.38 -38.32 -36.30
CA PHE A 30 -19.92 -37.04 -35.81
C PHE A 30 -18.96 -35.86 -36.00
N SER A 31 -18.07 -35.95 -37.00
CA SER A 31 -16.95 -35.03 -37.24
C SER A 31 -17.37 -33.55 -37.20
N THR A 32 -18.46 -33.19 -37.86
CA THR A 32 -18.97 -31.80 -37.88
C THR A 32 -19.33 -31.28 -36.50
N GLY A 33 -20.02 -32.09 -35.68
CA GLY A 33 -20.44 -31.70 -34.33
C GLY A 33 -19.26 -31.60 -33.36
N ILE A 34 -18.28 -32.50 -33.51
CA ILE A 34 -17.07 -32.49 -32.68
C ILE A 34 -16.18 -31.30 -33.04
N ASN A 35 -16.01 -30.97 -34.32
CA ASN A 35 -15.26 -29.80 -34.75
C ASN A 35 -15.91 -28.50 -34.26
N PHE A 36 -17.25 -28.41 -34.31
CA PHE A 36 -17.99 -27.28 -33.72
C PHE A 36 -17.76 -27.18 -32.20
N PHE A 37 -17.84 -28.31 -31.47
CA PHE A 37 -17.62 -28.35 -30.03
C PHE A 37 -16.17 -27.97 -29.64
N LEU A 38 -15.17 -28.46 -30.38
CA LEU A 38 -13.77 -28.10 -30.19
C LEU A 38 -13.54 -26.60 -30.45
N THR A 39 -14.19 -26.03 -31.46
CA THR A 39 -14.12 -24.58 -31.75
C THR A 39 -14.76 -23.77 -30.62
N LEU A 40 -15.88 -24.23 -30.07
CA LEU A 40 -16.54 -23.61 -28.92
C LEU A 40 -15.62 -23.61 -27.68
N ILE A 41 -14.98 -24.74 -27.38
CA ILE A 41 -14.00 -24.87 -26.30
C ILE A 41 -12.83 -23.91 -26.52
N ALA A 42 -12.25 -23.88 -27.72
CA ALA A 42 -11.13 -23.00 -28.04
C ALA A 42 -11.49 -21.51 -27.84
N THR A 43 -12.69 -21.10 -28.26
CA THR A 43 -13.18 -19.73 -28.08
C THR A 43 -13.38 -19.39 -26.61
N LEU A 44 -13.97 -20.31 -25.83
CA LEU A 44 -14.16 -20.12 -24.39
C LEU A 44 -12.83 -19.98 -23.67
N PHE A 45 -11.85 -20.83 -24.01
CA PHE A 45 -10.49 -20.72 -23.48
C PHE A 45 -9.85 -19.38 -23.83
N GLY A 46 -9.97 -18.93 -25.08
CA GLY A 46 -9.46 -17.64 -25.51
C GLY A 46 -10.03 -16.47 -24.71
N VAL A 47 -11.35 -16.43 -24.51
CA VAL A 47 -12.03 -15.38 -23.72
C VAL A 47 -11.62 -15.43 -22.25
N LEU A 48 -11.58 -16.62 -21.63
CA LEU A 48 -11.21 -16.75 -20.21
C LEU A 48 -9.76 -16.35 -19.98
N LEU A 49 -8.84 -16.73 -20.89
CA LEU A 49 -7.44 -16.35 -20.80
C LEU A 49 -7.26 -14.84 -20.98
N ALA A 50 -7.96 -14.24 -21.96
CA ALA A 50 -7.94 -12.80 -22.17
C ALA A 50 -8.47 -12.04 -20.95
N MET A 51 -9.56 -12.51 -20.34
CA MET A 51 -10.10 -11.93 -19.10
C MET A 51 -9.11 -12.08 -17.93
N ALA A 52 -8.45 -13.22 -17.79
CA ALA A 52 -7.45 -13.44 -16.75
C ALA A 52 -6.25 -12.49 -16.92
N PHE A 53 -5.74 -12.33 -18.14
CA PHE A 53 -4.67 -11.37 -18.42
C PHE A 53 -5.10 -9.92 -18.18
N ALA A 54 -6.30 -9.55 -18.60
CA ALA A 54 -6.83 -8.21 -18.36
C ALA A 54 -6.93 -7.89 -16.86
N ASN A 55 -7.40 -8.84 -16.04
CA ASN A 55 -7.47 -8.67 -14.59
C ASN A 55 -6.08 -8.54 -13.95
N ILE A 56 -5.10 -9.36 -14.37
CA ILE A 56 -3.73 -9.28 -13.85
C ILE A 56 -3.11 -7.93 -14.21
N GLU A 57 -3.32 -7.44 -15.44
CA GLU A 57 -2.84 -6.15 -15.88
C GLU A 57 -3.48 -4.99 -15.11
N GLU A 58 -4.80 -5.08 -14.83
CA GLU A 58 -5.52 -4.11 -14.01
C GLU A 58 -4.98 -4.08 -12.57
N GLU A 59 -4.77 -5.23 -11.94
CA GLU A 59 -4.17 -5.33 -10.60
C GLU A 59 -2.76 -4.72 -10.57
N GLN A 60 -1.96 -4.96 -11.61
CA GLN A 60 -0.62 -4.39 -11.71
C GLN A 60 -0.65 -2.85 -11.86
N LYS A 61 -1.60 -2.32 -12.64
CA LYS A 61 -1.82 -0.86 -12.77
C LYS A 61 -2.29 -0.24 -11.46
N GLU A 62 -3.19 -0.92 -10.75
CA GLU A 62 -3.64 -0.50 -9.41
C GLU A 62 -2.45 -0.38 -8.45
N LYS A 63 -1.58 -1.42 -8.37
CA LYS A 63 -0.36 -1.39 -7.55
C LYS A 63 0.57 -0.25 -7.92
N GLU A 64 0.83 -0.05 -9.21
CA GLU A 64 1.69 1.05 -9.68
C GLU A 64 1.13 2.42 -9.28
N HIS A 65 -0.19 2.60 -9.37
CA HIS A 65 -0.84 3.84 -8.96
C HIS A 65 -0.72 4.07 -7.45
N VAL A 66 -0.94 3.05 -6.62
CA VAL A 66 -0.76 3.16 -5.16
C VAL A 66 0.68 3.49 -4.80
N ILE A 67 1.66 2.91 -5.47
CA ILE A 67 3.07 3.26 -5.25
C ILE A 67 3.32 4.73 -5.54
N LYS A 68 2.81 5.28 -6.65
CA LYS A 68 2.93 6.71 -6.97
C LYS A 68 2.26 7.59 -5.93
N LEU A 69 1.10 7.18 -5.42
CA LEU A 69 0.38 7.87 -4.36
C LEU A 69 1.17 7.87 -3.04
N MET A 70 1.78 6.74 -2.67
CA MET A 70 2.66 6.65 -1.50
C MET A 70 3.89 7.55 -1.66
N GLN A 71 4.52 7.56 -2.84
CA GLN A 71 5.66 8.45 -3.12
C GLN A 71 5.30 9.93 -3.04
N ALA A 72 4.16 10.33 -3.60
CA ALA A 72 3.66 11.70 -3.48
C ALA A 72 3.36 12.07 -2.02
N THR A 73 2.86 11.11 -1.23
CA THR A 73 2.62 11.29 0.20
C THR A 73 3.91 11.45 0.98
N ILE A 74 4.92 10.62 0.70
CA ILE A 74 6.26 10.76 1.27
C ILE A 74 6.82 12.15 0.96
N ALA A 75 6.78 12.60 -0.30
CA ALA A 75 7.30 13.92 -0.67
C ALA A 75 6.57 15.07 0.06
N ALA A 76 5.25 14.95 0.26
CA ALA A 76 4.49 15.93 1.03
C ALA A 76 4.87 15.92 2.52
N ILE A 77 5.12 14.73 3.10
CA ILE A 77 5.56 14.60 4.49
C ILE A 77 7.00 15.11 4.65
N GLU A 78 7.91 14.81 3.72
CA GLU A 78 9.29 15.31 3.71
C GLU A 78 9.30 16.84 3.63
N SER A 79 8.53 17.45 2.72
CA SER A 79 8.40 18.91 2.66
C SER A 79 7.84 19.52 3.96
N THR A 80 6.93 18.81 4.62
CA THR A 80 6.37 19.24 5.92
C THR A 80 7.42 19.11 7.02
N HIS A 81 8.24 18.06 6.98
CA HIS A 81 9.34 17.81 7.89
C HIS A 81 10.38 18.93 7.81
N ASP A 82 10.89 19.20 6.60
CA ASP A 82 11.92 20.21 6.36
C ASP A 82 11.47 21.59 6.85
N TYR A 83 10.24 22.00 6.49
CA TYR A 83 9.68 23.26 6.96
C TYR A 83 9.55 23.32 8.48
N SER A 84 9.12 22.22 9.10
CA SER A 84 8.94 22.15 10.55
C SER A 84 10.28 22.20 11.28
N GLU A 85 11.34 21.63 10.69
CA GLU A 85 12.71 21.66 11.21
C GLU A 85 13.24 23.10 11.16
N ASP A 86 13.14 23.78 10.01
CA ASP A 86 13.51 25.20 9.87
C ASP A 86 12.78 26.08 10.90
N LEU A 87 11.47 25.83 11.09
CA LEU A 87 10.65 26.56 12.06
C LEU A 87 11.12 26.31 13.50
N TYR A 88 11.52 25.09 13.82
CA TYR A 88 12.00 24.72 15.14
C TYR A 88 13.40 25.26 15.42
N GLU A 89 14.30 25.26 14.43
CA GLU A 89 15.61 25.90 14.53
C GLU A 89 15.48 27.40 14.81
N PHE A 90 14.57 28.08 14.09
CA PHE A 90 14.26 29.48 14.36
C PHE A 90 13.75 29.68 15.80
N TYR A 91 12.84 28.82 16.27
CA TYR A 91 12.36 28.84 17.65
C TYR A 91 13.49 28.68 18.67
N LEU A 92 14.45 27.79 18.42
CA LEU A 92 15.60 27.58 19.31
C LEU A 92 16.52 28.80 19.37
N ALA A 93 16.69 29.52 18.26
CA ALA A 93 17.51 30.71 18.14
C ALA A 93 16.90 31.95 18.83
N LEU A 94 15.60 31.96 19.14
CA LEU A 94 14.96 33.06 19.86
C LEU A 94 15.53 33.20 21.29
N PRO A 95 15.69 34.44 21.82
CA PRO A 95 16.10 34.64 23.22
C PRO A 95 15.15 33.94 24.19
N LYS A 96 15.70 33.33 25.25
CA LYS A 96 14.88 32.58 26.22
C LYS A 96 14.00 33.48 27.07
N GLU A 97 14.39 34.73 27.29
CA GLU A 97 13.62 35.71 28.06
C GLU A 97 12.51 36.42 27.26
N ASP A 98 12.37 36.14 25.97
CA ASP A 98 11.39 36.82 25.10
C ASP A 98 9.99 36.19 25.22
N GLU A 99 8.98 37.00 25.57
CA GLU A 99 7.56 36.57 25.58
C GLU A 99 7.10 36.05 24.20
N THR A 100 7.74 36.50 23.12
CA THR A 100 7.52 36.01 21.76
C THR A 100 7.81 34.51 21.64
N ARG A 101 8.79 34.00 22.40
CA ARG A 101 9.14 32.58 22.42
C ARG A 101 8.05 31.74 23.08
N ALA A 102 7.44 32.24 24.17
CA ALA A 102 6.37 31.54 24.88
C ALA A 102 5.10 31.36 24.04
N HIS A 103 4.84 32.26 23.09
CA HIS A 103 3.67 32.23 22.21
C HIS A 103 4.00 31.87 20.76
N PHE A 104 5.22 31.40 20.49
CA PHE A 104 5.71 31.18 19.13
C PHE A 104 4.84 30.21 18.33
N PHE A 105 4.58 29.01 18.87
CA PHE A 105 3.77 27.98 18.21
C PHE A 105 2.26 28.29 18.18
N ASN A 106 1.77 29.23 18.99
CA ASN A 106 0.39 29.69 18.89
C ASN A 106 0.14 30.46 17.58
N LYS A 107 1.17 31.18 17.11
CA LYS A 107 1.13 31.93 15.85
C LYS A 107 1.67 31.14 14.68
N ASN A 108 2.55 30.18 14.94
CA ASN A 108 3.23 29.35 13.95
C ASN A 108 3.13 27.88 14.33
N PRO A 109 1.93 27.25 14.23
CA PRO A 109 1.77 25.84 14.53
C PRO A 109 2.56 24.98 13.52
N LEU A 110 2.92 23.77 13.94
CA LEU A 110 3.57 22.81 13.04
C LEU A 110 2.53 22.35 12.00
N PRO A 111 2.82 22.47 10.69
CA PRO A 111 1.85 22.13 9.65
C PRO A 111 1.49 20.65 9.69
N PHE A 112 0.23 20.30 9.40
CA PHE A 112 -0.13 18.90 9.20
C PHE A 112 0.08 18.52 7.71
N PRO A 113 0.63 17.34 7.37
CA PRO A 113 0.79 16.92 5.98
C PRO A 113 -0.57 16.56 5.36
N ASP A 114 -1.31 17.56 4.85
CA ASP A 114 -2.70 17.40 4.37
C ASP A 114 -2.89 16.33 3.30
N TYR A 115 -1.86 16.08 2.48
CA TYR A 115 -1.92 15.04 1.48
C TYR A 115 -2.07 13.63 2.09
N LEU A 116 -1.56 13.39 3.30
CA LEU A 116 -1.76 12.13 4.04
C LEU A 116 -3.25 11.86 4.29
N ASN A 117 -4.04 12.90 4.62
CA ASN A 117 -5.49 12.76 4.77
C ASN A 117 -6.17 12.40 3.44
N THR A 118 -5.72 12.99 2.35
CA THR A 118 -6.25 12.69 1.02
C THR A 118 -5.89 11.26 0.61
N PHE A 119 -4.64 10.85 0.81
CA PHE A 119 -4.16 9.50 0.59
C PHE A 119 -5.00 8.45 1.32
N MET A 120 -5.16 8.59 2.64
CA MET A 120 -5.90 7.61 3.47
C MET A 120 -7.40 7.52 3.14
N ARG A 121 -7.99 8.50 2.45
CA ARG A 121 -9.39 8.48 2.04
C ARG A 121 -9.63 7.74 0.72
N GLN A 122 -8.59 7.45 -0.05
CA GLN A 122 -8.75 6.79 -1.34
C GLN A 122 -9.12 5.32 -1.14
N SER A 123 -10.17 4.85 -1.83
CA SER A 123 -10.63 3.46 -1.73
C SER A 123 -9.55 2.46 -2.17
N LEU A 124 -8.72 2.85 -3.13
CA LEU A 124 -7.62 2.04 -3.65
C LEU A 124 -6.56 1.77 -2.55
N VAL A 125 -6.20 2.81 -1.80
CA VAL A 125 -5.26 2.72 -0.67
C VAL A 125 -5.74 1.69 0.36
N ASN A 126 -7.00 1.77 0.78
CA ASN A 126 -7.58 0.84 1.76
C ASN A 126 -7.71 -0.61 1.26
N ARG A 127 -7.71 -0.85 -0.06
CA ARG A 127 -7.79 -2.19 -0.64
C ARG A 127 -6.42 -2.82 -0.93
N THR A 128 -5.39 -2.00 -1.10
CA THR A 128 -4.07 -2.46 -1.57
C THR A 128 -3.05 -2.56 -0.44
N LEU A 129 -3.10 -1.67 0.56
CA LEU A 129 -2.15 -1.72 1.67
C LEU A 129 -2.34 -2.94 2.55
N SER A 130 -1.24 -3.38 3.16
CA SER A 130 -1.28 -4.33 4.27
C SER A 130 -2.09 -3.77 5.46
N GLU A 131 -2.77 -4.67 6.17
CA GLU A 131 -3.60 -4.30 7.33
C GLU A 131 -2.78 -3.59 8.41
N GLN A 132 -1.59 -4.12 8.71
CA GLN A 132 -0.71 -3.53 9.72
C GLN A 132 -0.29 -2.11 9.35
N THR A 133 0.15 -1.87 8.11
CA THR A 133 0.52 -0.51 7.69
C THR A 133 -0.69 0.45 7.72
N LEU A 134 -1.90 -0.02 7.42
CA LEU A 134 -3.10 0.81 7.56
C LEU A 134 -3.36 1.22 9.02
N ILE A 135 -3.12 0.32 9.97
CA ILE A 135 -3.25 0.61 11.40
C ILE A 135 -2.22 1.68 11.80
N ASP A 136 -0.94 1.45 11.48
CA ASP A 136 0.16 2.34 11.84
C ASP A 136 -0.04 3.74 11.26
N LEU A 137 -0.41 3.84 9.97
CA LEU A 137 -0.65 5.12 9.31
C LEU A 137 -1.82 5.88 9.92
N ASN A 138 -2.89 5.20 10.35
CA ASN A 138 -3.99 5.85 11.04
C ASN A 138 -3.58 6.37 12.42
N GLU A 139 -2.77 5.60 13.15
CA GLU A 139 -2.22 6.03 14.44
C GLU A 139 -1.29 7.24 14.28
N TYR A 140 -0.34 7.19 13.35
CA TYR A 140 0.57 8.30 13.08
C TYR A 140 -0.18 9.55 12.65
N LYS A 141 -1.16 9.41 11.74
CA LYS A 141 -2.00 10.53 11.30
C LYS A 141 -2.70 11.21 12.47
N PHE A 142 -3.31 10.43 13.36
CA PHE A 142 -4.00 10.95 14.53
C PHE A 142 -3.05 11.65 15.51
N ASN A 143 -1.87 11.05 15.74
CA ASN A 143 -0.87 11.61 16.64
C ASN A 143 -0.21 12.88 16.07
N LEU A 144 0.00 12.96 14.75
CA LEU A 144 0.46 14.17 14.06
C LEU A 144 -0.54 15.32 14.21
N GLN A 145 -1.84 15.05 14.09
CA GLN A 145 -2.87 16.05 14.31
C GLN A 145 -2.83 16.59 15.74
N LYS A 146 -2.64 15.70 16.73
CA LYS A 146 -2.55 16.09 18.15
C LYS A 146 -1.31 16.91 18.49
N THR A 147 -0.20 16.65 17.83
CA THR A 147 1.11 17.27 18.12
C THR A 147 1.40 18.52 17.27
N SER A 148 0.51 18.85 16.33
CA SER A 148 0.59 20.05 15.47
C SER A 148 0.54 21.38 16.24
N ASP A 149 0.11 21.38 17.51
CA ASP A 149 0.09 22.57 18.37
C ASP A 149 1.49 23.04 18.81
N GLY A 150 2.54 22.30 18.44
CA GLY A 150 3.93 22.67 18.68
C GLY A 150 4.40 22.52 20.12
N LYS A 151 3.60 21.93 21.01
CA LYS A 151 4.02 21.68 22.41
C LYS A 151 5.08 20.60 22.51
N GLN A 152 5.09 19.66 21.57
CA GLN A 152 6.03 18.53 21.55
C GLN A 152 6.67 18.37 20.16
N PRO A 153 7.48 19.34 19.68
CA PRO A 153 8.03 19.30 18.32
C PRO A 153 8.87 18.05 18.04
N GLN A 154 9.61 17.57 19.04
CA GLN A 154 10.43 16.36 18.93
C GLN A 154 9.58 15.11 18.66
N ILE A 155 8.42 14.98 19.32
CA ILE A 155 7.49 13.87 19.07
C ILE A 155 6.89 13.99 17.68
N TYR A 156 6.56 15.21 17.26
CA TYR A 156 6.06 15.47 15.91
C TYR A 156 7.05 15.05 14.82
N PHE A 157 8.35 15.37 14.95
CA PHE A 157 9.38 14.92 13.99
C PHE A 157 9.53 13.40 13.95
N VAL A 158 9.50 12.74 15.10
CA VAL A 158 9.51 11.27 15.17
C VAL A 158 8.31 10.71 14.39
N LEU A 159 7.11 11.25 14.61
CA LEU A 159 5.91 10.78 13.91
C LEU A 159 6.02 10.97 12.38
N LEU A 160 6.52 12.10 11.90
CA LEU A 160 6.74 12.33 10.46
C LEU A 160 7.74 11.30 9.89
N THR A 161 8.86 11.09 10.58
CA THR A 161 9.91 10.14 10.17
C THR A 161 9.35 8.73 10.03
N TYR A 162 8.66 8.25 11.05
CA TYR A 162 8.14 6.87 11.03
C TYR A 162 6.94 6.69 10.11
N THR A 163 6.19 7.76 9.81
CA THR A 163 5.19 7.75 8.74
C THR A 163 5.85 7.51 7.37
N ILE A 164 6.98 8.19 7.09
CA ILE A 164 7.74 7.98 5.85
C ILE A 164 8.28 6.55 5.80
N GLU A 165 8.87 6.04 6.88
CA GLU A 165 9.45 4.70 6.91
C GLU A 165 8.39 3.60 6.72
N ALA A 166 7.20 3.73 7.32
CA ALA A 166 6.09 2.80 7.09
C ALA A 166 5.67 2.78 5.61
N LEU A 167 5.53 3.95 4.97
CA LEU A 167 5.23 4.05 3.54
C LEU A 167 6.34 3.45 2.66
N ARG A 168 7.62 3.61 3.03
CA ARG A 168 8.76 3.02 2.30
C ARG A 168 8.78 1.50 2.39
N LEU A 169 8.50 0.94 3.57
CA LEU A 169 8.38 -0.51 3.77
C LEU A 169 7.24 -1.10 2.93
N GLU A 170 6.09 -0.44 2.93
CA GLU A 170 4.95 -0.85 2.12
C GLU A 170 5.24 -0.73 0.61
N ILE A 171 5.91 0.32 0.16
CA ILE A 171 6.36 0.43 -1.24
C ILE A 171 7.24 -0.78 -1.63
N ALA A 172 8.19 -1.16 -0.79
CA ALA A 172 9.06 -2.30 -1.05
C ALA A 172 8.27 -3.62 -1.15
N PHE A 173 7.28 -3.81 -0.28
CA PHE A 173 6.36 -4.94 -0.37
C PHE A 173 5.53 -4.94 -1.67
N GLN A 174 4.93 -3.80 -2.02
CA GLN A 174 4.09 -3.68 -3.22
C GLN A 174 4.87 -3.87 -4.54
N LYS A 175 6.16 -3.58 -4.54
CA LYS A 175 7.08 -3.86 -5.66
C LYS A 175 7.54 -5.32 -5.73
N GLY A 176 7.25 -6.13 -4.72
CA GLY A 176 7.75 -7.50 -4.59
C GLY A 176 9.23 -7.58 -4.18
N GLU A 177 9.80 -6.50 -3.65
CA GLU A 177 11.17 -6.47 -3.10
C GLU A 177 11.22 -7.14 -1.71
N LYS A 178 10.08 -7.23 -1.04
CA LYS A 178 9.88 -7.93 0.24
C LYS A 178 8.68 -8.86 0.15
N SER A 179 8.80 -10.04 0.74
CA SER A 179 7.67 -10.90 1.04
C SER A 179 6.87 -10.40 2.24
N LEU A 180 5.64 -10.90 2.42
CA LEU A 180 4.79 -10.52 3.56
C LEU A 180 5.44 -10.78 4.93
N PRO A 181 6.07 -11.95 5.19
CA PRO A 181 6.76 -12.17 6.47
C PRO A 181 7.93 -11.20 6.69
N GLU A 182 8.65 -10.83 5.62
CA GLU A 182 9.74 -9.85 5.70
C GLU A 182 9.23 -8.43 5.95
N LEU A 183 8.03 -8.10 5.46
CA LEU A 183 7.35 -6.84 5.77
C LEU A 183 6.95 -6.81 7.25
N GLU A 184 6.26 -7.84 7.74
CA GLU A 184 5.81 -7.93 9.13
C GLU A 184 6.98 -7.82 10.11
N GLN A 185 8.08 -8.52 9.85
CA GLN A 185 9.31 -8.43 10.65
C GLN A 185 9.94 -7.03 10.58
N ALA A 186 9.92 -6.39 9.40
CA ALA A 186 10.45 -5.04 9.25
C ALA A 186 9.59 -4.01 10.00
N ILE A 187 8.27 -4.17 10.00
CA ILE A 187 7.33 -3.34 10.78
C ILE A 187 7.61 -3.50 12.28
N GLU A 188 7.68 -4.73 12.80
CA GLU A 188 7.96 -4.97 14.22
C GLU A 188 9.30 -4.35 14.68
N SER A 189 10.33 -4.46 13.82
CA SER A 189 11.61 -3.80 14.04
C SER A 189 11.48 -2.27 14.04
N ASN A 190 10.66 -1.72 13.13
CA ASN A 190 10.42 -0.30 13.03
C ASN A 190 9.65 0.23 14.25
N ASP A 191 8.65 -0.50 14.73
CA ASP A 191 7.89 -0.16 15.94
C ASP A 191 8.76 -0.13 17.19
N THR A 192 9.69 -1.08 17.30
CA THR A 192 10.67 -1.08 18.38
C THR A 192 11.52 0.20 18.35
N LYS A 193 12.00 0.60 17.17
CA LYS A 193 12.79 1.83 17.01
C LYS A 193 11.93 3.08 17.26
N PHE A 194 10.68 3.08 16.81
CA PHE A 194 9.71 4.15 17.05
C PHE A 194 9.51 4.38 18.55
N ASN A 195 9.24 3.32 19.30
CA ASN A 195 9.04 3.40 20.74
C ASN A 195 10.29 3.93 21.46
N LEU A 196 11.49 3.47 21.09
CA LEU A 196 12.75 3.98 21.63
C LEU A 196 12.96 5.47 21.30
N ALA A 197 12.67 5.88 20.06
CA ALA A 197 12.78 7.28 19.64
C ALA A 197 11.76 8.17 20.37
N LEU A 198 10.55 7.66 20.58
CA LEU A 198 9.48 8.34 21.29
C LEU A 198 9.82 8.52 22.78
N ASP A 199 10.37 7.49 23.43
CA ASP A 199 10.81 7.58 24.82
C ASP A 199 11.94 8.61 24.99
N LYS A 200 12.90 8.62 24.06
CA LYS A 200 13.95 9.64 24.02
C LYS A 200 13.38 11.05 23.83
N ALA A 201 12.42 11.21 22.92
CA ALA A 201 11.77 12.50 22.66
C ALA A 201 11.01 13.02 23.89
N LYS A 202 10.25 12.14 24.57
CA LYS A 202 9.55 12.45 25.83
C LYS A 202 10.52 12.85 26.95
N GLY A 203 11.67 12.17 27.05
CA GLY A 203 12.72 12.50 28.01
C GLY A 203 13.42 13.84 27.74
N SER A 204 13.41 14.33 26.49
CA SER A 204 13.99 15.63 26.12
C SER A 204 13.06 16.83 26.39
N THR A 205 11.77 16.57 26.61
CA THR A 205 10.74 17.58 26.91
C THR A 205 10.56 17.87 28.42
N LEU A 206 11.35 17.21 29.29
CA LEU A 206 11.44 17.43 30.74
C LEU A 206 12.69 18.23 31.09
#